data_AF-A0A371B6R1-F1
#
_entry.id   AF-A0A371B6R1-F1
#
_cell.length_a   1.000
_cell.length_b   1.000
_cell.length_c   1.000
_cell.angle_alpha   90.00
_cell.angle_beta   90.00
_cell.angle_gamma   90.00
#
_symmetry.space_group_name_H-M   'P 1'
#
loop_
_entity.id
_entity.type
_entity.pdbx_description
1 polymer ?
#
loop_
_entity_poly.entity_id
_entity_poly.type
_entity_poly.pdbx_seq_one_letter_code
_entity_poly.pdbx_strand_id
1 'polypeptide(L)'
;MNPDELSRAGHFHPSVFHASAGPLRQAETEPRASGAMRYRCPVSASFVLVTEEPILESLRDRPALRRRCPACGEMHLLCVSDDEADDA
;
A
#
# COMPACT_ATOMS: atom_id res chain seq x y z
N MET A 1 4.01 -19.13 -37.11
CA MET A 1 3.61 -18.01 -36.24
C MET A 1 4.83 -17.12 -36.07
N ASN A 2 4.76 -15.88 -36.57
CA ASN A 2 5.89 -14.94 -36.55
C ASN A 2 6.01 -14.30 -35.15
N PRO A 3 7.21 -14.17 -34.59
CA PRO A 3 7.43 -13.54 -33.28
C PRO A 3 7.08 -12.03 -33.24
N ASP A 4 6.88 -11.40 -34.41
CA ASP A 4 6.54 -9.98 -34.55
C ASP A 4 5.09 -9.59 -34.17
N GLU A 5 4.17 -10.56 -34.04
CA GLU A 5 2.78 -10.24 -33.68
C GLU A 5 2.59 -9.90 -32.18
N LEU A 6 3.58 -10.21 -31.33
CA LEU A 6 3.58 -9.86 -29.91
C LEU A 6 3.94 -8.39 -29.64
N SER A 7 4.60 -7.70 -30.58
CA SER A 7 4.97 -6.28 -30.45
C SER A 7 3.79 -5.30 -30.56
N ARG A 8 2.57 -5.79 -30.85
CA ARG A 8 1.37 -4.95 -30.91
C ARG A 8 0.68 -4.77 -29.55
N ALA A 9 1.10 -5.52 -28.53
CA ALA A 9 0.77 -5.23 -27.14
C ALA A 9 1.81 -4.22 -26.63
N GLY A 10 1.44 -2.94 -26.61
CA GLY A 10 2.32 -1.82 -26.31
C GLY A 10 3.24 -2.10 -25.11
N HIS A 11 4.49 -1.65 -25.20
CA HIS A 11 5.51 -1.81 -24.17
C HIS A 11 4.97 -1.43 -22.80
N PHE A 12 4.54 -2.42 -22.02
CA PHE A 12 4.15 -2.20 -20.65
C PHE A 12 5.43 -1.89 -19.88
N HIS A 13 5.46 -0.72 -19.23
CA HIS A 13 6.57 -0.36 -18.36
C HIS A 13 6.75 -1.48 -17.33
N PRO A 14 7.99 -1.90 -16.98
CA PRO A 14 8.22 -3.01 -16.04
C PRO A 14 7.48 -2.88 -14.70
N SER A 15 7.13 -1.65 -14.29
CA SER A 15 6.27 -1.38 -13.12
C SER A 15 4.84 -1.91 -13.23
N VAL A 16 4.39 -2.31 -14.41
CA VAL A 16 3.06 -2.91 -14.66
C VAL A 16 3.06 -4.39 -14.27
N PHE A 17 4.21 -5.05 -14.30
CA PHE A 17 4.38 -6.46 -13.89
C PHE A 17 4.59 -6.64 -12.39
N HIS A 18 4.40 -5.59 -11.59
CA HIS A 18 4.36 -5.70 -10.12
C HIS A 18 3.16 -6.57 -9.71
N ALA A 19 3.31 -7.33 -8.62
CA ALA A 19 2.51 -8.50 -8.30
C ALA A 19 0.99 -8.19 -8.20
N SER A 20 0.31 -8.16 -9.34
CA SER A 20 -1.12 -7.84 -9.45
C SER A 20 -2.02 -9.04 -9.14
N ALA A 21 -1.43 -10.23 -8.99
CA ALA A 21 -2.13 -11.50 -8.77
C ALA A 21 -1.82 -12.17 -7.41
N GLY A 22 -1.20 -11.46 -6.46
CA GLY A 22 -0.85 -12.00 -5.14
C GLY A 22 -1.71 -11.42 -3.99
N PRO A 23 -1.76 -12.09 -2.82
CA PRO A 23 -2.35 -11.49 -1.63
C PRO A 23 -1.62 -10.18 -1.30
N LEU A 24 -2.39 -9.12 -1.02
CA LEU A 24 -1.83 -7.83 -0.62
C LEU A 24 -1.10 -7.97 0.70
N ARG A 25 0.12 -7.42 0.77
CA ARG A 25 0.86 -7.35 2.03
C ARG A 25 0.22 -6.32 2.94
N GLN A 26 -0.07 -6.72 4.17
CA GLN A 26 -0.53 -5.81 5.20
C GLN A 26 0.62 -4.91 5.66
N ALA A 27 0.27 -3.67 5.94
CA ALA A 27 1.15 -2.71 6.58
C ALA A 27 0.37 -2.00 7.68
N GLU A 28 0.77 -2.26 8.93
CA GLU A 28 0.21 -1.59 10.09
C GLU A 28 0.58 -0.11 10.08
N THR A 29 -0.42 0.71 10.33
CA THR A 29 -0.33 2.16 10.37
C THR A 29 -0.47 2.63 11.81
N GLU A 30 0.45 3.49 12.21
CA GLU A 30 0.49 4.13 13.52
C GLU A 30 0.17 5.62 13.37
N PRO A 31 -0.73 6.18 14.20
CA PRO A 31 -0.99 7.61 14.21
C PRO A 31 0.20 8.39 14.78
N ARG A 32 0.37 9.63 14.33
CA ARG A 32 1.35 10.60 14.84
C ARG A 32 0.63 11.77 15.50
N ALA A 33 1.30 12.42 16.46
CA ALA A 33 0.81 13.63 17.11
C ALA A 33 0.48 14.78 16.12
N SER A 34 1.09 14.79 14.94
CA SER A 34 0.82 15.77 13.88
C SER A 34 -0.45 15.49 13.06
N GLY A 35 -1.19 14.41 13.37
CA GLY A 35 -2.36 13.97 12.60
C GLY A 35 -2.03 13.13 11.35
N ALA A 36 -0.75 12.91 11.06
CA ALA A 36 -0.29 12.03 9.99
C ALA A 36 -0.31 10.55 10.43
N MET A 37 -0.39 9.62 9.48
CA MET A 37 -0.20 8.19 9.74
C MET A 37 1.19 7.76 9.22
N ARG A 38 1.86 6.88 9.94
CA ARG A 38 3.09 6.23 9.51
C ARG A 38 2.86 4.74 9.33
N TYR A 39 3.44 4.14 8.30
CA TYR A 39 3.64 2.69 8.26
C TYR A 39 5.07 2.33 7.86
N ARG A 40 5.46 1.08 8.14
CA ARG A 40 6.70 0.50 7.63
C ARG A 40 6.39 -0.36 6.41
N CYS A 41 7.05 -0.07 5.29
CA CYS A 41 6.90 -0.83 4.06
C CYS A 41 7.35 -2.30 4.27
N PRO A 42 6.49 -3.31 4.04
CA PRO A 42 6.84 -4.73 4.22
C PRO A 42 7.78 -5.29 3.13
N VAL A 43 8.13 -4.49 2.11
CA VAL A 43 9.04 -4.88 1.02
C VAL A 43 10.41 -4.23 1.20
N SER A 44 10.45 -2.92 1.37
CA SER A 44 11.70 -2.14 1.44
C SER A 44 12.14 -1.79 2.86
N ALA A 45 11.34 -2.12 3.87
CA ALA A 45 11.52 -1.72 5.27
C ALA A 45 11.56 -0.19 5.52
N SER A 46 11.30 0.62 4.49
CA SER A 46 11.28 2.09 4.58
C SER A 46 10.07 2.59 5.37
N PHE A 47 10.24 3.68 6.11
CA PHE A 47 9.13 4.37 6.74
C PHE A 47 8.44 5.28 5.74
N VAL A 48 7.12 5.12 5.62
CA VAL A 48 6.28 5.94 4.75
C VAL A 48 5.35 6.77 5.62
N LEU A 49 5.28 8.06 5.30
CA LEU A 49 4.35 8.99 5.92
C LEU A 49 3.15 9.21 5.00
N VAL A 50 1.96 9.16 5.56
CA VAL A 50 0.69 9.47 4.92
C VAL A 50 0.19 10.77 5.52
N THR A 51 -0.02 11.76 4.66
CA THR A 51 -0.42 13.11 5.08
C THR A 51 -1.65 13.60 4.32
N GLU A 52 -2.11 12.85 3.31
CA GLU A 52 -3.24 13.23 2.49
C GLU A 52 -4.55 13.05 3.27
N GLU A 53 -5.24 14.15 3.56
CA GLU A 53 -6.48 14.19 4.34
C GLU A 53 -7.53 13.14 3.95
N PRO A 54 -7.91 12.93 2.68
CA PRO A 54 -8.91 11.91 2.34
C PRO A 54 -8.46 10.48 2.66
N ILE A 55 -7.15 10.21 2.63
CA ILE A 55 -6.58 8.92 3.00
C ILE A 55 -6.60 8.76 4.52
N LEU A 56 -6.27 9.82 5.25
CA LEU A 56 -6.31 9.85 6.70
C LEU A 56 -7.73 9.67 7.23
N GLU A 57 -8.72 10.34 6.65
CA GLU A 57 -10.14 10.17 6.97
C GLU A 57 -10.58 8.72 6.74
N SER A 58 -10.26 8.17 5.56
CA SER A 58 -10.54 6.77 5.25
C SER A 58 -9.93 5.80 6.25
N LEU A 59 -8.73 6.07 6.79
CA LEU A 59 -8.09 5.19 7.79
C LEU A 59 -8.67 5.39 9.20
N ARG A 60 -9.15 6.59 9.55
CA ARG A 60 -9.74 6.88 10.88
C ARG A 60 -11.02 6.10 11.14
N ASP A 61 -11.81 5.86 10.10
CA ASP A 61 -13.02 5.02 10.19
C ASP A 61 -12.70 3.52 10.41
N ARG A 62 -11.40 3.19 10.53
CA ARG A 62 -10.82 1.86 10.69
C ARG A 62 -11.08 0.81 9.57
N PRO A 63 -11.43 1.15 8.31
CA PRO A 63 -11.36 0.18 7.23
C PRO A 63 -9.92 -0.04 6.78
N ALA A 64 -9.62 -1.27 6.35
CA ALA A 64 -8.38 -1.56 5.66
C ALA A 64 -8.38 -0.88 4.27
N LEU A 65 -7.32 -0.13 3.96
CA LEU A 65 -7.24 0.67 2.73
C LEU A 65 -6.16 0.14 1.78
N ARG A 66 -6.54 -0.10 0.52
CA ARG A 66 -5.60 -0.51 -0.52
C ARG A 66 -4.88 0.72 -1.08
N ARG A 67 -3.56 0.74 -1.01
CA ARG A 67 -2.76 1.86 -1.54
C ARG A 67 -1.46 1.38 -2.18
N ARG A 68 -1.04 2.07 -3.25
CA ARG A 68 0.30 1.91 -3.81
C ARG A 68 1.32 2.58 -2.90
N CYS A 69 2.33 1.82 -2.48
CA CYS A 69 3.43 2.33 -1.67
C CYS A 69 4.38 3.19 -2.51
N PRO A 70 4.68 4.43 -2.08
CA PRO A 70 5.64 5.28 -2.80
C PRO A 70 7.09 4.80 -2.66
N ALA A 71 7.41 3.99 -1.64
CA ALA A 71 8.77 3.52 -1.40
C ALA A 71 9.16 2.30 -2.25
N CYS A 72 8.25 1.33 -2.43
CA CYS A 72 8.54 0.11 -3.21
C CYS A 72 7.73 0.00 -4.50
N GLY A 73 6.73 0.87 -4.72
CA GLY A 73 5.86 0.81 -5.90
C GLY A 73 4.79 -0.28 -5.87
N GLU A 74 4.77 -1.16 -4.86
CA GLU A 74 3.80 -2.26 -4.71
C GLU A 74 2.48 -1.83 -4.06
N MET A 75 1.42 -2.59 -4.29
CA MET A 75 0.14 -2.42 -3.61
C MET A 75 0.19 -3.05 -2.21
N HIS A 76 -0.16 -2.28 -1.18
CA HIS A 76 -0.31 -2.75 0.19
C HIS A 76 -1.73 -2.57 0.69
N LEU A 77 -2.09 -3.35 1.71
CA LEU A 77 -3.28 -3.15 2.51
C LEU A 77 -2.87 -2.44 3.81
N LEU A 78 -3.21 -1.16 3.92
CA LEU A 78 -2.97 -0.36 5.11
C LEU A 78 -4.04 -0.69 6.15
N CYS A 79 -3.62 -1.08 7.36
CA CYS A 79 -4.50 -1.38 8.47
C CYS A 79 -4.15 -0.47 9.66
N VAL A 80 -5.13 0.00 10.42
CA VAL A 80 -4.86 0.69 11.69
C VAL A 80 -4.70 -0.38 12.77
N SER A 81 -3.69 -0.26 13.62
CA SER A 81 -3.53 -1.17 14.76
C SER A 81 -4.65 -0.94 15.78
N ASP A 82 -5.38 -2.00 16.14
CA ASP A 82 -6.31 -1.97 17.27
C ASP A 82 -5.48 -2.11 18.56
N ASP A 83 -5.15 -0.99 19.20
CA ASP A 83 -4.55 -0.99 20.55
C ASP A 83 -5.60 -1.08 21.67
N GLU A 84 -6.85 -1.47 21.38
CA GLU A 84 -7.91 -1.61 22.39
C GLU A 84 -8.68 -2.92 22.22
N ALA A 85 -8.06 -4.02 22.64
CA ALA A 85 -8.75 -5.27 22.95
C ALA A 85 -8.04 -6.01 24.08
N ASP A 86 -7.83 -5.35 25.23
CA ASP A 86 -7.71 -6.04 26.53
C ASP A 86 -7.82 -5.02 27.67
N ASP A 87 -9.05 -4.77 28.13
CA ASP A 87 -9.29 -4.46 29.54
C ASP A 87 -10.49 -5.31 29.97
N ALA A 88 -10.17 -6.29 30.82
CA ALA A 88 -11.04 -7.33 31.34
C ALA A 88 -11.93 -6.86 32.50
#